data_AF-A0A5S9PHK3-F1
#
_entry.id   AF-A0A5S9PHK3-F1
#
_cell.length_a   1.000
_cell.length_b   1.000
_cell.length_c   1.000
_cell.angle_alpha   90.00
_cell.angle_beta   90.00
_cell.angle_gamma   90.00
#
_symmetry.space_group_name_H-M   'P 1'
#
loop_
_entity.id
_entity.type
_entity.pdbx_description
1 polymer ?
#
loop_
_entity_poly.entity_id
_entity_poly.type
_entity_poly.pdbx_seq_one_letter_code
_entity_poly.pdbx_strand_id
1 'polypeptide(L)'
;MAKAAELNHYPGPKHVLELAAELNLSHEQLDKTIAILGRMKSEAIHLGRELVCAEKQLDDDFKNATITHENIQKQLSEISTIRGKLREVHLRAHLDQRLVLTQEQVQQYDLLRGYAKRLDLLPHSHAPHLHI
;
A
#
# COMPACT_ATOMS: atom_id res chain seq x y z
N MET A 1 1.56 2.24 -2.93
CA MET A 1 0.79 2.57 -1.72
C MET A 1 1.50 2.12 -0.42
N ALA A 2 2.16 0.96 -0.39
CA ALA A 2 2.81 0.44 0.81
C ALA A 2 4.34 0.64 0.87
N LYS A 3 4.88 1.74 0.30
CA LYS A 3 6.34 1.92 0.19
C LYS A 3 7.04 1.89 1.55
N ALA A 4 6.40 2.44 2.58
CA ALA A 4 6.88 2.39 3.96
C ALA A 4 7.03 0.95 4.47
N ALA A 5 6.12 0.05 4.13
CA ALA A 5 6.22 -1.35 4.51
C ALA A 5 7.29 -2.08 3.70
N GLU A 6 7.27 -1.94 2.37
CA GLU A 6 8.22 -2.58 1.46
C GLU A 6 9.68 -2.24 1.76
N LEU A 7 9.97 -0.97 2.08
CA LEU A 7 11.33 -0.53 2.39
C LEU A 7 11.81 -0.97 3.78
N ASN A 8 10.91 -1.45 4.65
CA ASN A 8 11.22 -1.80 6.02
C ASN A 8 10.96 -3.30 6.30
N HIS A 9 11.20 -4.15 5.30
CA HIS A 9 11.16 -5.62 5.45
C HIS A 9 9.77 -6.18 5.81
N TYR A 10 8.71 -5.56 5.28
CA TYR A 10 7.35 -6.09 5.35
C TYR A 10 6.91 -6.61 3.96
N PRO A 11 6.89 -7.94 3.76
CA PRO A 11 6.55 -8.54 2.49
C PRO A 11 5.11 -8.21 2.04
N GLY A 12 4.94 -7.95 0.75
CA GLY A 12 3.60 -7.74 0.17
C GLY A 12 2.98 -9.07 -0.24
N PRO A 13 1.70 -9.34 0.10
CA PRO A 13 1.09 -10.66 -0.10
C PRO A 13 1.09 -11.10 -1.58
N LYS A 14 0.92 -10.16 -2.52
CA LYS A 14 1.01 -10.45 -3.97
C LYS A 14 2.39 -11.04 -4.33
N HIS A 15 3.45 -10.39 -3.89
CA HIS A 15 4.82 -10.77 -4.22
C HIS A 15 5.26 -12.03 -3.47
N VAL A 16 4.72 -12.27 -2.28
CA VAL A 16 4.93 -13.53 -1.57
C VAL A 16 4.32 -14.71 -2.34
N LEU A 17 3.12 -14.56 -2.91
CA LEU A 17 2.54 -15.60 -3.78
C LEU A 17 3.33 -15.81 -5.07
N GLU A 18 3.84 -14.73 -5.68
CA GLU A 18 4.71 -14.82 -6.87
C GLU A 18 5.99 -15.60 -6.59
N LEU A 19 6.48 -15.60 -5.34
CA LEU A 19 7.72 -16.26 -4.89
C LEU A 19 7.44 -17.49 -4.02
N ALA A 20 6.24 -18.07 -4.08
CA ALA A 20 5.81 -19.08 -3.12
C ALA A 20 6.72 -20.33 -3.11
N ALA A 21 7.21 -20.73 -4.28
CA ALA A 21 8.11 -21.87 -4.42
C ALA A 21 9.51 -21.55 -3.86
N GLU A 22 10.06 -20.38 -4.18
CA GLU A 22 11.37 -19.93 -3.74
C GLU A 22 11.43 -19.64 -2.24
N LEU A 23 10.29 -19.28 -1.63
CA LEU A 23 10.13 -19.10 -0.19
C LEU A 23 9.74 -20.40 0.53
N ASN A 24 9.54 -21.49 -0.21
CA ASN A 24 9.10 -22.79 0.31
C ASN A 24 7.90 -22.64 1.26
N LEU A 25 6.86 -21.92 0.82
CA LEU A 25 5.68 -21.67 1.67
C LEU A 25 5.00 -22.98 2.02
N SER A 26 4.66 -23.15 3.30
CA SER A 26 3.78 -24.24 3.71
C SER A 26 2.36 -24.03 3.14
N HIS A 27 1.57 -25.09 3.10
CA HIS A 27 0.17 -24.99 2.66
C HIS A 27 -0.62 -23.97 3.52
N GLU A 28 -0.38 -23.97 4.83
CA GLU A 28 -1.00 -23.00 5.73
C GLU A 28 -0.57 -21.55 5.43
N GLN A 29 0.71 -21.32 5.13
CA GLN A 29 1.20 -19.99 4.77
C GLN A 29 0.62 -19.52 3.44
N LEU A 30 0.49 -20.43 2.47
CA LEU A 30 -0.13 -20.16 1.18
C LEU A 30 -1.59 -19.72 1.35
N ASP A 31 -2.38 -20.49 2.10
CA ASP A 31 -3.79 -20.19 2.35
C ASP A 31 -3.98 -18.85 3.08
N LYS A 32 -3.19 -18.58 4.11
CA LYS A 32 -3.20 -17.29 4.82
C LYS A 32 -2.84 -16.12 3.90
N THR A 33 -1.81 -16.29 3.07
CA THR A 33 -1.36 -15.26 2.12
C THR A 33 -2.45 -14.97 1.08
N ILE A 34 -3.11 -16.00 0.54
CA ILE A 34 -4.25 -15.85 -0.39
C ILE A 34 -5.39 -15.10 0.28
N ALA A 35 -5.74 -15.45 1.52
CA ALA A 35 -6.81 -14.79 2.26
C ALA A 35 -6.51 -13.31 2.54
N ILE A 36 -5.26 -12.97 2.91
CA ILE A 36 -4.81 -11.59 3.09
C ILE A 36 -4.92 -10.81 1.78
N LEU A 37 -4.42 -11.37 0.68
CA LEU A 37 -4.49 -10.73 -0.64
C LEU A 37 -5.94 -10.49 -1.08
N GLY A 38 -6.81 -11.47 -0.86
CA GLY A 38 -8.23 -11.41 -1.20
C GLY A 38 -8.96 -10.29 -0.46
N ARG A 39 -8.80 -10.23 0.87
CA ARG A 39 -9.40 -9.15 1.69
C ARG A 39 -8.90 -7.77 1.26
N MET A 40 -7.57 -7.61 1.13
CA MET A 40 -6.97 -6.35 0.70
C MET A 40 -7.51 -5.89 -0.67
N LYS A 41 -7.58 -6.80 -1.66
CA LYS A 41 -8.12 -6.48 -2.99
C LYS A 41 -9.59 -6.08 -2.94
N SER A 42 -10.42 -6.81 -2.20
CA SER A 42 -11.85 -6.51 -2.08
C SER A 42 -12.09 -5.13 -1.48
N GLU A 43 -11.42 -4.82 -0.36
CA GLU A 43 -11.52 -3.52 0.31
C GLU A 43 -10.98 -2.38 -0.58
N ALA A 44 -9.84 -2.59 -1.25
CA ALA A 44 -9.26 -1.59 -2.15
C ALA A 44 -10.15 -1.30 -3.37
N ILE A 45 -10.81 -2.31 -3.93
CA ILE A 45 -11.76 -2.11 -5.05
C ILE A 45 -12.97 -1.29 -4.60
N HIS A 46 -13.51 -1.57 -3.40
CA HIS A 46 -14.64 -0.84 -2.86
C HIS A 46 -14.28 0.64 -2.66
N LEU A 47 -13.21 0.93 -1.92
CA LEU A 47 -12.73 2.30 -1.69
C LEU A 47 -12.32 3.01 -2.98
N GLY A 48 -11.76 2.27 -3.96
CA GLY A 48 -11.42 2.83 -5.26
C GLY A 48 -12.64 3.34 -6.03
N ARG A 49 -13.79 2.64 -5.93
CA ARG A 49 -15.05 3.11 -6.50
C ARG A 49 -15.57 4.36 -5.80
N GLU A 50 -15.50 4.39 -4.47
CA GLU A 50 -15.87 5.58 -3.69
C GLU A 50 -15.01 6.79 -4.08
N LEU A 51 -13.70 6.59 -4.23
CA LEU A 51 -12.78 7.65 -4.64
C LEU A 51 -13.14 8.20 -6.02
N VAL A 52 -13.40 7.33 -7.00
CA VAL A 52 -13.81 7.76 -8.35
C VAL A 52 -15.10 8.57 -8.32
N CYS A 53 -16.09 8.16 -7.51
CA CYS A 53 -17.33 8.93 -7.35
C CYS A 53 -17.07 10.31 -6.72
N ALA A 54 -16.27 10.39 -5.66
CA ALA A 54 -15.95 11.65 -4.98
C ALA A 54 -15.17 12.62 -5.89
N GLU A 55 -14.18 12.11 -6.63
CA GLU A 55 -13.42 12.91 -7.61
C GLU A 55 -14.31 13.37 -8.78
N LYS A 56 -15.24 12.52 -9.23
CA LYS A 56 -16.20 12.90 -10.27
C LYS A 56 -17.13 14.01 -9.79
N GLN A 57 -17.60 13.95 -8.55
CA GLN A 57 -18.45 15.00 -8.00
C GLN A 57 -17.70 16.34 -7.91
N LEU A 58 -16.43 16.32 -7.49
CA LEU A 58 -15.57 17.51 -7.50
C LEU A 58 -15.43 18.09 -8.92
N ASP A 59 -15.13 17.25 -9.92
CA ASP A 59 -15.03 17.66 -11.33
C ASP A 59 -16.34 18.26 -11.85
N ASP A 60 -17.48 17.61 -11.59
CA ASP A 60 -18.80 18.08 -12.00
C ASP A 60 -19.14 19.43 -11.35
N ASP A 61 -18.77 19.67 -10.08
CA ASP A 61 -19.04 20.95 -9.40
C ASP A 61 -18.20 22.11 -9.93
N PHE A 62 -16.94 21.85 -10.32
CA PHE A 62 -16.14 22.84 -11.03
C PHE A 62 -16.69 23.11 -12.42
N LYS A 63 -17.03 22.07 -13.18
CA LYS A 63 -17.55 22.17 -14.55
C LYS A 63 -18.86 22.96 -14.63
N ASN A 64 -19.71 22.81 -13.62
CA ASN A 64 -21.01 23.49 -13.56
C ASN A 64 -20.97 24.83 -12.79
N ALA A 65 -19.79 25.27 -12.34
CA ALA A 65 -19.61 26.48 -11.52
C ALA A 65 -20.46 26.49 -10.23
N THR A 66 -20.70 25.32 -9.65
CA THR A 66 -21.42 25.13 -8.37
C THR A 66 -20.48 24.96 -7.18
N ILE A 67 -19.16 24.89 -7.42
CA ILE A 67 -18.14 24.87 -6.37
C ILE A 67 -18.13 26.19 -5.58
N THR A 68 -17.99 26.09 -4.26
CA THR A 68 -17.92 27.21 -3.32
C THR A 68 -16.76 27.02 -2.34
N HIS A 69 -16.37 28.10 -1.65
CA HIS A 69 -15.36 28.00 -0.58
C HIS A 69 -15.75 27.03 0.54
N GLU A 70 -17.05 26.85 0.78
CA GLU A 70 -17.55 25.96 1.82
C GLU A 70 -17.53 24.49 1.37
N ASN A 71 -18.01 24.19 0.16
CA ASN A 71 -18.12 22.79 -0.29
C ASN A 71 -16.77 22.19 -0.73
N ILE A 72 -15.81 23.00 -1.21
CA ILE A 72 -14.49 22.51 -1.62
C ILE A 72 -13.74 21.87 -0.45
N GLN A 73 -13.78 22.49 0.74
CA GLN A 73 -13.10 21.94 1.92
C GLN A 73 -13.67 20.57 2.30
N LYS A 74 -15.00 20.44 2.25
CA LYS A 74 -15.70 19.19 2.57
C LYS A 74 -15.33 18.08 1.58
N GLN A 75 -15.40 18.36 0.28
CA GLN A 75 -15.10 17.38 -0.76
C GLN A 75 -13.64 16.91 -0.72
N LEU A 76 -12.69 17.85 -0.56
CA LEU A 76 -11.27 17.50 -0.42
C LEU A 76 -10.98 16.70 0.84
N SER A 77 -11.69 16.96 1.94
CA SER A 77 -11.56 16.17 3.17
C SER A 77 -12.04 14.74 2.95
N GLU A 78 -13.19 14.55 2.30
CA GLU A 78 -13.74 13.23 1.96
C GLU A 78 -12.79 12.43 1.06
N ILE A 79 -12.30 13.04 -0.02
CA ILE A 79 -11.31 12.44 -0.93
C ILE A 79 -10.04 12.04 -0.16
N SER A 80 -9.55 12.92 0.72
CA SER A 80 -8.35 12.65 1.53
C SER A 80 -8.57 11.50 2.49
N THR A 81 -9.75 11.40 3.12
CA THR A 81 -10.12 10.25 3.96
C THR A 81 -10.12 8.95 3.17
N ILE A 82 -10.72 8.91 1.98
CA ILE A 82 -10.77 7.69 1.14
C ILE A 82 -9.35 7.28 0.73
N ARG A 83 -8.51 8.23 0.30
CA ARG A 83 -7.09 7.98 -0.03
C ARG A 83 -6.31 7.45 1.18
N GLY A 84 -6.58 7.98 2.37
CA GLY A 84 -6.01 7.50 3.63
C GLY A 84 -6.38 6.04 3.90
N LYS A 85 -7.66 5.70 3.81
CA LYS A 85 -8.17 4.32 3.97
C LYS A 85 -7.57 3.37 2.93
N LEU A 86 -7.46 3.78 1.67
CA LEU A 86 -6.79 2.98 0.63
C LEU A 86 -5.34 2.64 1.00
N ARG A 87 -4.59 3.64 1.48
CA ARG A 87 -3.22 3.43 1.93
C ARG A 87 -3.15 2.50 3.15
N GLU A 88 -4.07 2.66 4.10
CA GLU A 88 -4.19 1.81 5.28
C GLU A 88 -4.42 0.34 4.92
N VAL A 89 -5.38 0.05 4.02
CA VAL A 89 -5.68 -1.31 3.55
C VAL A 89 -4.42 -2.01 3.03
N HIS A 90 -3.61 -1.31 2.25
CA HIS A 90 -2.34 -1.83 1.77
C HIS A 90 -1.32 -2.05 2.89
N LEU A 91 -1.14 -1.07 3.79
CA LEU A 91 -0.16 -1.20 4.89
C LEU A 91 -0.54 -2.32 5.86
N ARG A 92 -1.82 -2.46 6.20
CA ARG A 92 -2.33 -3.55 7.04
C ARG A 92 -2.10 -4.92 6.42
N ALA A 93 -2.30 -5.05 5.11
CA ALA A 93 -2.01 -6.30 4.41
C ALA A 93 -0.52 -6.70 4.49
N HIS A 94 0.40 -5.73 4.47
CA HIS A 94 1.82 -5.98 4.67
C HIS A 94 2.16 -6.34 6.13
N LEU A 95 1.49 -5.71 7.11
CA LEU A 95 1.62 -6.08 8.53
C LEU A 95 1.18 -7.52 8.76
N ASP A 96 -0.01 -7.88 8.27
CA ASP A 96 -0.55 -9.24 8.39
C ASP A 96 0.36 -10.26 7.69
N GLN A 97 0.83 -9.94 6.47
CA GLN A 97 1.70 -10.83 5.71
C GLN A 97 3.02 -11.11 6.42
N ARG A 98 3.60 -10.10 7.08
CA ARG A 98 4.86 -10.26 7.81
C ARG A 98 4.76 -11.29 8.93
N LEU A 99 3.58 -11.43 9.54
CA LEU A 99 3.31 -12.39 10.62
C LEU A 99 3.14 -13.83 10.12
N VAL A 100 2.87 -14.03 8.82
CA VAL A 100 2.70 -15.36 8.22
C VAL A 100 4.04 -16.04 7.95
N LEU A 101 5.08 -15.25 7.65
CA LEU A 101 6.39 -15.77 7.24
C LEU A 101 7.35 -15.91 8.41
N THR A 102 8.24 -16.90 8.34
CA THR A 102 9.39 -16.99 9.26
C THR A 102 10.37 -15.86 9.00
N GLN A 103 11.28 -15.64 9.95
CA GLN A 103 12.35 -14.67 9.77
C GLN A 103 13.25 -15.01 8.57
N GLU A 104 13.59 -16.29 8.36
CA GLU A 104 14.40 -16.68 7.19
C GLU A 104 13.67 -16.42 5.88
N GLN A 105 12.36 -16.71 5.82
CA GLN A 105 11.55 -16.44 4.62
C GLN A 105 11.48 -14.93 4.31
N VAL A 106 11.44 -14.07 5.33
CA VAL A 106 11.47 -12.61 5.11
C VAL A 106 12.83 -12.16 4.57
N GLN A 107 13.93 -12.69 5.11
CA GLN A 107 15.27 -12.40 4.59
C GLN A 107 15.43 -12.89 3.14
N GLN A 108 14.94 -14.09 2.84
CA GLN A 108 14.95 -14.64 1.48
C GLN A 108 14.10 -13.81 0.52
N TYR A 109 12.91 -13.37 0.96
CA TYR A 109 12.07 -12.46 0.20
C TYR A 109 12.80 -11.14 -0.10
N ASP A 110 13.50 -10.57 0.87
CA ASP A 110 14.25 -9.32 0.69
C ASP A 110 15.41 -9.48 -0.30
N LEU A 111 16.07 -10.63 -0.31
CA LEU A 111 17.10 -10.97 -1.31
C LEU A 111 16.48 -11.09 -2.71
N LEU A 112 15.41 -11.87 -2.86
CA LEU A 112 14.72 -12.10 -4.13
C LEU A 112 14.14 -10.81 -4.73
N ARG A 113 13.70 -9.88 -3.88
CA ARG A 113 13.17 -8.57 -4.28
C ARG A 113 14.22 -7.47 -4.40
N GLY A 114 15.49 -7.77 -4.10
CA GLY A 114 16.59 -6.79 -4.16
C GLY A 114 16.56 -5.73 -3.07
N TYR A 115 15.84 -5.93 -1.96
CA TYR A 115 15.89 -5.06 -0.78
C TYR A 115 17.22 -5.21 -0.03
N ALA A 116 17.82 -6.41 0.00
CA ALA A 116 19.10 -6.65 0.67
C ALA A 116 20.27 -5.85 0.05
N LYS A 117 20.34 -5.74 -1.28
CA LYS A 117 21.39 -4.97 -1.98
C LYS A 117 21.32 -3.45 -1.76
N ARG A 118 20.17 -2.92 -1.32
CA ARG A 118 20.03 -1.49 -1.07
C ARG A 118 20.73 -1.06 0.22
N LEU A 119 20.99 -1.97 1.17
CA LEU A 119 21.78 -1.63 2.36
C LEU A 119 23.26 -1.38 2.03
N ASP A 120 23.83 -2.10 1.05
CA ASP A 120 25.24 -1.95 0.66
C ASP A 120 25.50 -0.69 -0.19
N LEU A 121 24.45 0.02 -0.61
CA LEU A 121 24.51 1.14 -1.54
C LEU A 121 23.96 2.45 -0.96
N LEU A 122 23.77 2.58 0.35
CA LEU A 122 23.48 3.89 0.95
C LEU A 122 24.79 4.63 1.23
N PRO A 123 25.15 5.69 0.47
CA PRO A 123 26.13 6.66 0.92
C PRO A 123 25.49 7.51 2.02
N HIS A 124 26.31 7.94 2.99
CA HIS A 124 25.92 8.95 3.96
C HIS A 124 25.49 10.26 3.27
N SER A 125 24.38 10.84 3.76
CA SER A 125 23.94 12.24 3.66
C SER A 125 23.25 12.72 2.38
N HIS A 126 22.05 13.32 2.54
CA HIS A 126 21.86 14.77 2.47
C HIS A 126 20.40 15.13 2.84
N ALA A 127 20.24 16.08 3.77
CA ALA A 127 18.95 16.66 4.14
C ALA A 127 18.35 17.45 2.96
N PRO A 128 17.01 17.48 2.80
CA PRO A 128 16.38 18.44 1.92
C PRO A 128 16.27 19.78 2.65
N HIS A 129 17.01 20.77 2.15
CA HIS A 129 16.62 22.16 2.27
C HIS A 129 15.36 22.33 1.41
N LEU A 130 14.21 22.67 2.00
CA LEU A 130 13.13 23.30 1.25
C LEU A 130 12.80 24.65 1.87
N HIS A 131 13.06 25.68 1.06
CA HIS A 131 12.46 26.99 1.15
C HIS A 131 10.97 26.88 0.78
N ILE A 132 10.13 27.55 1.59
CA ILE A 132 8.79 28.10 1.31
C ILE A 132 7.71 27.11 0.87
#